data_AF-A0A933AS46-F1
#
_entry.id   AF-A0A933AS46-F1
#
_cell.length_a   1.000
_cell.length_b   1.000
_cell.length_c   1.000
_cell.angle_alpha   90.00
_cell.angle_beta   90.00
_cell.angle_gamma   90.00
#
_symmetry.space_group_name_H-M   'P 1'
#
loop_
_entity.id
_entity.type
_entity.pdbx_description
1 polymer ?
#
loop_
_entity_poly.entity_id
_entity_poly.type
_entity_poly.pdbx_seq_one_letter_code
_entity_poly.pdbx_strand_id
1 'polypeptide(L)'
;MKATVRTHVVVPKKLVDYVDDLVGRRSRSRFFAQAVEEKLRRVQLVEAARKVVGSLADVDVPGWETSESAAEWVRASRQADETRVRSTLGDK
;
A
#
# COMPACT_ATOMS: atom_id res chain seq x y z
N MET A 1 -18.55 19.19 -5.10
CA MET A 1 -17.78 19.60 -3.89
C MET A 1 -17.94 18.51 -2.84
N LYS A 2 -16.86 17.91 -2.32
CA LYS A 2 -16.97 16.97 -1.19
C LYS A 2 -17.35 17.80 0.05
N ALA A 3 -18.55 17.59 0.58
CA ALA A 3 -19.00 18.28 1.78
C ALA A 3 -18.15 17.83 2.99
N THR A 4 -17.61 18.77 3.74
CA THR A 4 -16.91 18.49 5.01
C THR A 4 -17.91 18.54 6.16
N VAL A 5 -17.90 17.52 7.02
CA VAL A 5 -18.72 17.47 8.24
C VAL A 5 -17.81 17.67 9.45
N ARG A 6 -18.24 18.48 10.42
CA ARG A 6 -17.53 18.64 11.69
C ARG A 6 -17.81 17.43 12.57
N THR A 7 -16.77 16.69 12.93
CA THR A 7 -16.86 15.52 13.80
C THR A 7 -16.05 15.76 15.07
N HIS A 8 -16.64 15.52 16.24
CA HIS A 8 -15.93 15.56 17.51
C HIS A 8 -15.34 14.17 17.81
N VAL A 9 -14.02 14.10 17.96
CA VAL A 9 -13.29 12.86 18.24
C VAL A 9 -12.43 13.06 19.49
N VAL A 10 -12.53 12.16 20.45
CA VAL A 10 -11.70 12.17 21.66
C VAL A 10 -10.37 11.51 21.32
N VAL A 11 -9.27 12.21 21.56
CA VAL A 11 -7.91 11.75 21.26
C VAL A 11 -7.03 12.00 22.48
N PRO A 12 -6.13 11.08 22.85
CA PRO A 12 -5.15 11.31 23.92
C PRO A 12 -4.36 12.60 23.69
N LYS A 13 -4.24 13.42 24.73
CA LYS A 13 -3.50 14.69 24.68
C LYS A 13 -2.10 14.54 24.11
N LYS A 14 -1.37 13.49 24.54
CA LYS A 14 -0.02 13.18 24.05
C LYS A 14 0.06 13.08 22.52
N LEU A 15 -0.95 12.49 21.87
CA LEU A 15 -0.98 12.38 20.42
C LEU A 15 -1.24 13.73 19.75
N VAL A 16 -2.12 14.55 20.33
CA VAL A 16 -2.38 15.92 19.84
C VAL A 16 -1.11 16.76 19.93
N ASP A 17 -0.39 16.66 21.04
CA ASP A 17 0.87 17.39 21.25
C ASP A 17 1.95 16.94 20.24
N TYR A 18 2.09 15.64 19.98
CA TYR A 18 3.00 15.16 18.93
C TYR A 18 2.64 15.65 17.53
N VAL A 19 1.35 15.65 17.19
CA VAL A 19 0.89 16.15 15.89
C VAL A 19 1.16 17.65 15.79
N ASP A 20 0.95 18.41 16.87
CA ASP A 20 1.27 19.83 16.91
C ASP A 20 2.74 20.12 16.63
N ASP A 21 3.63 19.36 17.26
CA ASP A 21 5.07 19.52 17.06
C ASP A 21 5.46 19.21 15.61
N LEU A 22 4.76 18.26 14.98
CA LEU A 22 5.05 17.83 13.61
C LEU A 22 4.49 18.77 12.53
N VAL A 23 3.23 19.21 12.64
CA VAL A 23 2.53 19.94 11.56
C VAL A 23 2.01 21.32 11.98
N GLY A 24 2.15 21.68 13.25
CA GLY A 24 1.60 22.90 13.83
C GLY A 24 0.10 22.82 14.15
N ARG A 25 -0.33 23.64 15.12
CA ARG A 25 -1.70 23.63 15.68
C ARG A 25 -2.82 23.86 14.66
N ARG A 26 -2.54 24.57 13.56
CA ARG A 26 -3.55 24.92 12.53
C ARG A 26 -3.72 23.86 11.44
N SER A 27 -2.89 22.81 11.42
CA SER A 27 -2.91 21.77 10.38
C SER A 27 -3.42 20.41 10.87
N ARG A 28 -3.88 20.30 12.13
CA ARG A 28 -4.34 19.04 12.73
C ARG A 28 -5.44 18.34 11.93
N SER A 29 -6.50 19.07 11.55
CA SER A 29 -7.66 18.49 10.87
C SER A 29 -7.27 17.81 9.56
N ARG A 30 -6.41 18.47 8.78
CA ARG A 30 -5.84 17.94 7.54
C ARG A 30 -4.98 16.70 7.80
N PHE A 31 -4.10 16.76 8.80
CA PHE A 31 -3.26 15.61 9.16
C PHE A 31 -4.09 14.39 9.58
N PHE A 32 -5.07 14.58 10.47
CA PHE A 32 -5.96 13.50 10.90
C PHE A 32 -6.77 12.93 9.73
N ALA A 33 -7.29 13.78 8.83
CA ALA A 33 -8.02 13.32 7.65
C ALA A 33 -7.13 12.45 6.74
N GLN A 34 -5.90 12.89 6.47
CA GLN A 34 -4.94 12.13 5.65
C GLN A 34 -4.55 10.81 6.31
N ALA A 35 -4.28 10.81 7.62
CA ALA A 35 -3.94 9.61 8.37
C ALA A 35 -5.09 8.59 8.37
N VAL A 36 -6.34 9.05 8.51
CA VAL A 36 -7.53 8.20 8.43
C VAL A 36 -7.69 7.64 7.02
N GLU A 37 -7.51 8.45 5.98
CA GLU A 37 -7.58 7.98 4.58
C GLU A 37 -6.53 6.91 4.27
N GLU A 38 -5.30 7.09 4.74
CA GLU A 38 -4.25 6.09 4.62
C GLU A 38 -4.58 4.79 5.35
N LYS A 39 -5.06 4.90 6.60
CA LYS A 39 -5.46 3.73 7.39
C LYS A 39 -6.62 2.98 6.74
N LEU A 40 -7.62 3.70 6.23
CA LEU A 40 -8.77 3.11 5.53
C LEU A 40 -8.35 2.38 4.27
N ARG A 41 -7.46 2.96 3.45
CA ARG A 41 -6.89 2.27 2.27
C ARG A 41 -6.24 0.95 2.66
N ARG A 42 -5.43 0.94 3.73
CA ARG A 42 -4.79 -0.29 4.23
C ARG A 42 -5.80 -1.32 4.73
N VAL A 43 -6.82 -0.89 5.48
CA VAL A 43 -7.89 -1.79 5.96
C VAL A 43 -8.65 -2.39 4.78
N GLN A 44 -9.05 -1.58 3.81
CA GLN A 44 -9.76 -2.04 2.61
C GLN A 44 -8.93 -3.03 1.79
N LEU A 45 -7.63 -2.79 1.65
CA LEU A 45 -6.73 -3.71 0.94
C LEU A 45 -6.66 -5.07 1.64
N VAL A 46 -6.52 -5.08 2.97
CA VAL A 46 -6.49 -6.34 3.75
C VAL A 46 -7.83 -7.08 3.64
N GLU A 47 -8.94 -6.38 3.73
CA GLU A 47 -10.27 -6.98 3.58
C GLU A 47 -10.50 -7.51 2.16
N ALA A 48 -10.06 -6.79 1.13
CA ALA A 48 -10.12 -7.27 -0.25
C ALA A 48 -9.28 -8.53 -0.44
N ALA A 49 -8.04 -8.54 0.06
CA ALA A 49 -7.16 -9.71 0.01
C ALA A 49 -7.80 -10.93 0.70
N ARG A 50 -8.43 -10.74 1.88
CA ARG A 50 -9.15 -11.80 2.60
C ARG A 50 -10.32 -12.37 1.79
N LYS A 51 -11.08 -11.52 1.09
CA LYS A 51 -12.23 -11.94 0.28
C LYS A 51 -11.85 -12.79 -0.94
N VAL A 52 -10.61 -12.67 -1.42
CA VAL A 52 -10.13 -13.39 -2.61
C VAL A 52 -9.13 -14.51 -2.26
N VAL A 53 -9.02 -14.87 -0.98
CA VAL A 53 -8.23 -16.04 -0.57
C VAL A 53 -8.78 -17.28 -1.27
N GLY A 54 -7.90 -18.02 -1.94
CA GLY A 54 -8.27 -19.23 -2.66
C GLY A 54 -8.96 -18.99 -4.01
N SER A 55 -9.04 -17.76 -4.51
CA SER A 55 -9.64 -17.48 -5.83
C SER A 55 -8.92 -18.15 -7.01
N LEU A 56 -7.72 -18.69 -6.80
CA LEU A 56 -6.95 -19.46 -7.77
C LEU A 56 -6.77 -20.93 -7.36
N ALA A 57 -7.50 -21.42 -6.35
CA ALA A 57 -7.32 -22.77 -5.82
C ALA A 57 -7.63 -23.87 -6.87
N ASP A 58 -8.59 -23.62 -7.76
CA ASP A 58 -9.03 -24.56 -8.78
C ASP A 58 -8.42 -24.28 -10.16
N VAL A 59 -7.46 -23.35 -10.25
CA VAL A 59 -6.80 -22.97 -11.50
C VAL A 59 -5.41 -23.58 -11.52
N ASP A 60 -5.06 -24.24 -12.63
CA ASP A 60 -3.68 -24.66 -12.84
C ASP A 60 -2.80 -23.42 -13.09
N VAL A 61 -1.81 -23.22 -12.24
CA VAL A 61 -0.97 -22.02 -12.19
C VAL A 61 0.50 -22.42 -12.39
N PRO A 62 0.90 -22.73 -13.63
CA PRO A 62 2.25 -23.20 -13.91
C PRO A 62 3.30 -22.13 -13.62
N GLY A 63 4.36 -22.50 -12.89
CA GLY A 63 5.50 -21.65 -12.53
C GLY A 63 5.42 -20.92 -11.19
N TRP A 64 4.36 -21.11 -10.41
CA TRP A 64 4.15 -20.52 -9.08
C TRP A 64 3.29 -21.40 -8.14
N GLU A 65 3.25 -22.70 -8.43
CA GLU A 65 2.61 -23.78 -7.67
C GLU A 65 3.18 -23.89 -6.25
N THR A 66 4.45 -23.50 -6.09
CA THR A 66 5.14 -23.47 -4.80
C THR A 66 5.70 -22.08 -4.56
N SER A 67 5.94 -21.75 -3.28
CA SER A 67 6.59 -20.47 -2.93
C SER A 67 7.99 -20.34 -3.54
N GLU A 68 8.70 -21.46 -3.73
CA GLU A 68 10.02 -21.47 -4.35
C GLU A 68 9.94 -21.20 -5.86
N SER A 69 9.05 -21.90 -6.58
CA SER A 69 8.85 -21.66 -8.03
C SER A 69 8.38 -20.24 -8.30
N ALA A 70 7.46 -19.71 -7.48
CA ALA A 70 7.02 -18.32 -7.57
C ALA A 70 8.20 -17.34 -7.36
N ALA A 71 9.07 -17.60 -6.38
CA ALA A 71 10.21 -16.75 -6.09
C ALA A 71 11.26 -16.81 -7.22
N GLU A 72 11.50 -17.98 -7.79
CA GLU A 72 12.36 -18.16 -8.97
C GLU A 72 11.82 -17.42 -10.18
N TRP A 73 10.53 -17.54 -10.45
CA TRP A 73 9.86 -16.83 -11.53
C TRP A 73 10.04 -15.31 -11.38
N VAL A 74 9.79 -14.76 -10.19
CA VAL A 74 10.02 -13.31 -9.91
C VAL A 74 11.48 -12.92 -10.13
N ARG A 75 12.44 -13.74 -9.69
CA ARG A 75 13.88 -13.48 -9.89
C ARG A 75 14.23 -13.45 -11.37
N ALA A 76 13.77 -14.44 -12.14
CA ALA A 76 13.99 -14.50 -13.58
C ALA A 76 13.35 -13.31 -14.31
N SER A 77 12.12 -12.93 -13.96
CA SER A 77 11.45 -11.74 -14.54
C SER A 77 12.23 -10.46 -14.29
N ARG A 78 12.75 -10.24 -13.08
CA ARG A 78 13.56 -9.06 -12.74
C ARG A 78 14.88 -9.02 -13.51
N GLN A 79 15.57 -10.17 -13.64
CA GLN A 79 16.82 -10.26 -14.41
C GLN A 79 16.60 -9.99 -15.90
N ALA A 80 15.51 -10.52 -16.48
CA ALA A 80 15.13 -10.25 -17.86
C ALA A 80 14.86 -8.75 -18.08
N ASP A 81 14.17 -8.11 -17.13
CA ASP A 81 13.91 -6.66 -17.16
C ASP A 81 15.19 -5.83 -17.05
N GLU A 82 16.10 -6.17 -16.14
CA GLU A 82 17.39 -5.49 -16.02
C GLU A 82 18.26 -5.65 -17.28
N THR A 83 18.22 -6.83 -17.90
CA THR A 83 18.93 -7.10 -19.17
C THR A 83 18.37 -6.23 -20.29
N ARG A 84 17.05 -6.14 -20.39
CA ARG A 84 16.34 -5.26 -21.34
C ARG A 84 16.64 -3.79 -21.11
N VAL A 85 16.62 -3.33 -19.86
CA VAL A 85 16.97 -1.94 -19.52
C VAL A 85 18.40 -1.63 -19.93
N ARG A 86 19.34 -2.55 -19.64
CA ARG A 86 20.75 -2.40 -20.01
C ARG A 86 20.96 -2.36 -21.54
N SER A 87 20.26 -3.20 -22.30
CA SER A 87 20.36 -3.18 -23.76
C SER A 87 19.79 -1.88 -24.35
N THR A 88 18.70 -1.34 -23.78
CA THR A 88 18.14 -0.05 -24.25
C THR A 88 18.97 1.18 -23.87
N LEU A 89 19.82 1.08 -22.85
CA LEU A 89 20.72 2.16 -22.42
C LEU A 89 22.11 2.08 -23.06
N GLY A 90 22.47 0.95 -23.67
CA GLY A 90 23.75 0.74 -24.36
C GLY A 90 23.78 1.16 -25.83
N ASP A 91 22.63 1.53 -26.41
CA ASP A 91 22.48 2.00 -27.80
C ASP A 91 22.36 3.55 -27.90
N LYS A 92 23.15 4.27 -27.10
CA LYS A 92 23.36 5.72 -27.26
C LYS A 92 24.83 6.09 -27.21
#